data_AF-A0AAW3ZU75-F1
#
_entry.id   AF-A0AAW3ZU75-F1
#
_cell.length_a   1.000
_cell.length_b   1.000
_cell.length_c   1.000
_cell.angle_alpha   90.00
_cell.angle_beta   90.00
_cell.angle_gamma   90.00
#
_symmetry.space_group_name_H-M   'P 1'
#
loop_
_entity.id
_entity.type
_entity.pdbx_description
1 polymer ?
#
loop_
_entity_poly.entity_id
_entity_poly.type
_entity_poly.pdbx_seq_one_letter_code
_entity_poly.pdbx_strand_id
1 'polypeptide(L)'
;MINSIDMDGAFIIQRWDRSEKEYDDYQETINEITNEIKKLNKKRGEQSLIKWVAVFVIKIAAIFFVLMVCGQEFRGIDSLAPIVFAVSVLFAYQSQKNKFINDTLAITEATVIWQGVAQKITSEYLAKINKEV
;
A
#
# COMPACT_ATOMS: atom_id res chain seq x y z
N MET A 1 0.48 6.87 -8.37
CA MET A 1 1.12 7.05 -7.05
C MET A 1 2.43 6.28 -6.96
N ILE A 2 2.55 5.09 -7.56
CA ILE A 2 3.83 4.37 -7.70
C ILE A 2 4.84 5.19 -8.54
N ASN A 3 4.42 5.76 -9.68
CA ASN A 3 5.31 6.56 -10.54
C ASN A 3 5.98 7.78 -9.89
N SER A 4 5.39 8.36 -8.83
CA SER A 4 6.04 9.49 -8.13
C SER A 4 7.08 8.99 -7.13
N ILE A 5 6.85 7.83 -6.50
CA ILE A 5 7.77 7.23 -5.53
C ILE A 5 9.05 6.74 -6.23
N ASP A 6 8.93 6.20 -7.45
CA ASP A 6 10.09 5.80 -8.27
C ASP A 6 10.97 6.99 -8.70
N MET A 7 10.37 8.15 -8.99
CA MET A 7 11.12 9.34 -9.41
C MET A 7 11.92 9.96 -8.26
N ASP A 8 11.35 10.02 -7.05
CA ASP A 8 12.05 10.53 -5.86
C ASP A 8 13.15 9.55 -5.40
N GLY A 9 12.91 8.25 -5.60
CA GLY A 9 13.86 7.14 -5.47
C GLY A 9 15.19 7.34 -6.17
N ALA A 10 15.10 7.49 -7.49
CA ALA A 10 16.27 7.62 -8.35
C ALA A 10 17.09 8.87 -8.05
N PHE A 11 16.45 9.96 -7.63
CA PHE A 11 17.12 11.21 -7.31
C PHE A 11 18.01 11.10 -6.06
N ILE A 12 17.51 10.50 -4.98
CA ILE A 12 18.27 10.32 -3.73
C ILE A 12 19.53 9.47 -3.97
N ILE A 13 19.41 8.39 -4.76
CA ILE A 13 20.55 7.53 -5.11
C ILE A 13 21.56 8.30 -5.98
N GLN A 14 21.10 9.01 -7.02
CA GLN A 14 21.99 9.80 -7.87
C GLN A 14 22.72 10.90 -7.11
N ARG A 15 22.08 11.50 -6.11
CA ARG A 15 22.71 12.50 -5.25
C ARG A 15 23.79 11.88 -4.38
N TRP A 16 23.50 10.74 -3.75
CA TRP A 16 24.50 9.98 -2.97
C TRP A 16 25.71 9.56 -3.81
N ASP A 17 25.46 9.09 -5.04
CA ASP A 17 26.54 8.66 -5.94
C ASP A 17 27.47 9.81 -6.36
N ARG A 18 26.98 11.06 -6.30
CA ARG A 18 27.71 12.28 -6.67
C ARG A 18 28.28 13.05 -5.47
N SER A 19 27.92 12.68 -4.25
CA SER A 19 28.38 13.40 -3.05
C SER A 19 29.82 13.01 -2.69
N GLU A 20 30.43 13.80 -1.81
CA GLU A 20 31.77 13.51 -1.29
C GLU A 20 31.76 12.36 -0.27
N LYS A 21 30.55 11.88 0.08
CA LYS A 21 30.29 10.78 1.03
C LYS A 21 30.87 11.11 2.41
N GLU A 22 30.75 12.36 2.81
CA GLU A 22 31.08 12.79 4.17
C GLU A 22 29.95 12.46 5.14
N TYR A 23 30.20 12.64 6.44
CA TYR A 23 29.21 12.35 7.48
C TYR A 23 27.93 13.17 7.29
N ASP A 24 28.07 14.43 6.88
CA ASP A 24 26.93 15.33 6.68
C ASP A 24 26.06 14.88 5.49
N ASP A 25 26.69 14.51 4.36
CA ASP A 25 25.99 13.94 3.20
C ASP A 25 25.26 12.64 3.55
N TYR A 26 25.91 11.79 4.36
CA TYR A 26 25.34 10.53 4.85
C TYR A 26 24.12 10.78 5.72
N GLN A 27 24.26 11.68 6.71
CA GLN A 27 23.17 12.09 7.59
C GLN A 27 21.98 12.63 6.80
N GLU A 28 22.23 13.56 5.87
CA GLU A 28 21.18 14.16 5.04
C GLU A 28 20.44 13.09 4.22
N THR A 29 21.18 12.21 3.56
CA THR A 29 20.62 11.17 2.70
C THR A 29 19.82 10.13 3.48
N ILE A 30 20.29 9.68 4.65
CA ILE A 30 19.54 8.75 5.52
C ILE A 30 18.30 9.41 6.11
N ASN A 31 18.38 10.70 6.46
CA ASN A 31 17.22 11.45 6.95
C ASN A 31 16.14 11.58 5.86
N GLU A 32 16.52 11.81 4.61
CA GLU A 32 15.58 11.82 3.49
C GLU A 32 14.90 10.47 3.27
N ILE A 33 15.67 9.38 3.23
CA ILE A 33 15.11 8.02 3.11
C ILE A 33 14.15 7.73 4.26
N THR A 34 14.53 8.11 5.48
CA THR A 34 13.69 7.95 6.67
C THR A 34 12.40 8.75 6.57
N ASN A 35 12.46 9.96 6.02
CA ASN A 35 11.28 10.80 5.79
C ASN A 35 10.36 10.21 4.73
N GLU A 36 10.90 9.63 3.65
CA GLU A 36 10.09 8.92 2.64
C GLU A 36 9.40 7.69 3.24
N ILE A 37 10.11 6.88 4.03
CA ILE A 37 9.50 5.75 4.77
C ILE A 37 8.39 6.23 5.71
N LYS A 38 8.59 7.34 6.43
CA LYS A 38 7.56 7.93 7.30
C LYS A 38 6.33 8.38 6.50
N LYS A 39 6.52 9.04 5.35
CA LYS A 39 5.41 9.46 4.47
C LYS A 39 4.62 8.25 3.96
N LEU A 40 5.32 7.19 3.53
CA LEU A 40 4.69 5.94 3.08
C LEU A 40 3.90 5.27 4.20
N ASN A 41 4.47 5.16 5.40
CA ASN A 41 3.78 4.61 6.57
C ASN A 41 2.58 5.46 7.00
N LYS A 42 2.66 6.79 6.91
CA LYS A 42 1.51 7.67 7.16
C LYS A 42 0.38 7.41 6.17
N LYS A 43 0.68 7.29 4.87
CA LYS A 43 -0.30 6.94 3.84
C LYS A 43 -0.96 5.58 4.09
N ARG A 44 -0.18 4.58 4.55
CA ARG A 44 -0.72 3.28 4.99
C ARG A 44 -1.71 3.44 6.16
N GLY A 45 -1.40 4.30 7.14
CA GLY A 45 -2.29 4.58 8.26
C GLY A 45 -3.55 5.36 7.89
N GLU A 46 -3.47 6.24 6.87
CA GLU A 46 -4.60 7.01 6.35
C GLU A 46 -5.60 6.16 5.57
N GLN A 47 -5.15 5.04 4.98
CA GLN A 47 -6.04 4.02 4.43
C GLN A 47 -6.76 3.31 5.58
N SER A 48 -7.87 3.91 6.02
CA SER A 48 -8.68 3.33 7.09
C SER A 48 -9.44 2.11 6.56
N LEU A 49 -9.03 0.91 6.99
CA LEU A 49 -9.78 -0.33 6.81
C LEU A 49 -11.26 -0.16 7.15
N ILE A 50 -11.57 0.66 8.17
CA ILE A 50 -12.93 0.99 8.61
C ILE A 50 -13.75 1.65 7.49
N LYS A 51 -13.19 2.62 6.75
CA LYS A 51 -13.92 3.27 5.64
C LYS A 51 -14.23 2.27 4.53
N TRP A 52 -13.28 1.39 4.21
CA TRP A 52 -13.46 0.39 3.17
C TRP A 52 -14.50 -0.67 3.58
N VAL A 53 -14.42 -1.16 4.82
CA VAL A 53 -15.40 -2.10 5.40
C VAL A 53 -16.79 -1.46 5.45
N ALA A 54 -16.90 -0.18 5.86
CA ALA A 54 -18.18 0.52 5.89
C ALA A 54 -18.83 0.62 4.51
N VAL A 55 -18.06 1.01 3.47
CA VAL A 55 -18.55 1.05 2.08
C VAL A 55 -18.99 -0.35 1.61
N PHE A 56 -18.24 -1.39 1.98
CA PHE A 56 -18.59 -2.77 1.64
C PHE A 56 -19.90 -3.22 2.30
N VAL A 57 -20.06 -2.97 3.60
CA VAL A 57 -21.27 -3.29 4.36
C VAL A 57 -22.49 -2.56 3.78
N ILE A 58 -22.36 -1.28 3.44
CA ILE A 58 -23.44 -0.49 2.82
C ILE A 58 -23.87 -1.11 1.47
N LYS A 59 -22.91 -1.53 0.63
CA LYS A 59 -23.21 -2.16 -0.66
C LYS A 59 -23.92 -3.50 -0.50
N ILE A 60 -23.47 -4.34 0.44
CA ILE A 60 -24.14 -5.60 0.76
C ILE A 60 -25.56 -5.33 1.24
N ALA A 61 -25.75 -4.39 2.19
CA ALA A 61 -27.06 -4.06 2.72
C ALA A 61 -28.03 -3.55 1.63
N ALA A 62 -27.55 -2.70 0.72
CA ALA A 62 -28.35 -2.20 -0.40
C ALA A 62 -28.79 -3.33 -1.35
N ILE A 63 -27.88 -4.26 -1.67
CA ILE A 63 -28.19 -5.38 -2.56
C ILE A 63 -29.12 -6.38 -1.86
N PHE A 64 -28.90 -6.64 -0.57
CA PHE A 64 -29.80 -7.46 0.24
C PHE A 64 -31.21 -6.86 0.30
N PHE A 65 -31.32 -5.53 0.44
CA PHE A 65 -32.60 -4.83 0.41
C PHE A 65 -33.32 -4.98 -0.93
N VAL A 66 -32.62 -4.73 -2.05
CA VAL A 66 -33.19 -4.91 -3.40
C VAL A 66 -33.66 -6.35 -3.61
N LEU A 67 -32.86 -7.33 -3.19
CA LEU A 67 -33.21 -8.75 -3.32
C LEU A 67 -34.36 -9.17 -2.41
N MET A 68 -34.50 -8.60 -1.21
CA MET A 68 -35.66 -8.84 -0.33
C MET A 68 -36.94 -8.28 -0.94
N VAL A 69 -36.89 -7.08 -1.54
CA VAL A 69 -38.03 -6.47 -2.24
C VAL A 69 -38.43 -7.29 -3.46
N CYS A 70 -37.47 -7.68 -4.31
CA CYS A 70 -37.73 -8.53 -5.47
C CYS A 70 -38.12 -9.97 -5.10
N GLY A 71 -37.65 -10.47 -3.95
CA GLY A 71 -37.88 -11.81 -3.44
C GLY A 71 -39.31 -12.07 -2.94
N GLN A 72 -40.09 -11.02 -2.67
CA GLN A 72 -41.51 -11.18 -2.27
C GLN A 72 -42.37 -11.83 -3.37
N GLU A 73 -41.93 -11.76 -4.63
CA GLU A 73 -42.55 -12.41 -5.78
C GLU A 73 -42.21 -13.92 -5.85
N PHE A 74 -41.12 -14.38 -5.22
CA PHE A 74 -40.62 -15.74 -5.31
C PHE A 74 -40.99 -16.57 -4.07
N ARG A 75 -42.12 -17.29 -4.11
CA ARG A 75 -42.48 -18.25 -3.05
C ARG A 75 -41.74 -19.58 -3.21
N GLY A 76 -40.74 -19.86 -2.35
CA GLY A 76 -40.09 -21.17 -2.26
C GLY A 76 -38.65 -21.13 -1.73
N ILE A 77 -38.11 -22.26 -1.27
CA ILE A 77 -36.72 -22.39 -0.76
C ILE A 77 -35.67 -22.07 -1.85
N ASP A 78 -36.03 -22.27 -3.13
CA ASP A 78 -35.20 -21.91 -4.30
C ASP A 78 -35.06 -20.38 -4.51
N SER A 79 -35.81 -19.56 -3.77
CA SER A 79 -35.69 -18.08 -3.81
C SER A 79 -34.37 -17.55 -3.25
N LEU A 80 -33.59 -18.38 -2.54
CA LEU A 80 -32.30 -18.00 -1.95
C LEU A 80 -31.13 -18.13 -2.93
N ALA A 81 -31.24 -18.94 -3.99
CA ALA A 81 -30.15 -19.16 -4.94
C ALA A 81 -29.68 -17.87 -5.66
N PRO A 82 -30.58 -16.98 -6.13
CA PRO A 82 -30.18 -15.69 -6.71
C PRO A 82 -29.46 -14.78 -5.70
N ILE A 83 -29.85 -14.86 -4.42
CA ILE A 83 -29.23 -14.08 -3.34
C ILE A 83 -27.81 -14.57 -3.09
N VAL A 84 -27.63 -15.88 -2.95
CA VAL A 84 -26.31 -16.50 -2.75
C VAL A 84 -25.39 -16.21 -3.94
N PHE A 85 -25.90 -16.27 -5.16
CA PHE A 85 -25.14 -15.93 -6.36
C PHE A 85 -24.73 -14.44 -6.39
N ALA A 86 -25.65 -13.52 -6.12
CA ALA A 86 -25.37 -12.09 -6.08
C ALA A 86 -24.32 -11.74 -5.00
N VAL A 87 -24.44 -12.32 -3.80
CA VAL A 87 -23.45 -12.14 -2.73
C VAL A 87 -22.10 -12.71 -3.14
N SER A 88 -22.05 -13.89 -3.76
CA SER A 88 -20.80 -14.51 -4.22
C SER A 88 -20.08 -13.66 -5.27
N VAL A 89 -20.81 -13.11 -6.25
CA VAL A 89 -20.27 -12.19 -7.27
C VAL A 89 -19.72 -10.92 -6.63
N LEU A 90 -20.40 -10.36 -5.62
CA LEU A 90 -19.90 -9.19 -4.89
C LEU A 90 -18.62 -9.49 -4.13
N PHE A 91 -18.54 -10.63 -3.44
CA PHE A 91 -17.32 -11.05 -2.75
C PHE A 91 -16.17 -11.29 -3.73
N ALA A 92 -16.43 -11.93 -4.87
CA ALA A 92 -15.42 -12.14 -5.91
C ALA A 92 -14.93 -10.82 -6.51
N TYR A 93 -15.86 -9.91 -6.84
CA TYR A 93 -15.53 -8.58 -7.35
C TYR A 93 -14.72 -7.77 -6.33
N GLN A 94 -15.13 -7.81 -5.06
CA GLN A 94 -14.46 -7.09 -3.99
C GLN A 94 -13.07 -7.69 -3.70
N SER A 95 -12.92 -9.02 -3.79
CA SER A 95 -11.63 -9.72 -3.67
C SER A 95 -10.67 -9.29 -4.79
N GLN A 96 -11.11 -9.27 -6.04
CA GLN A 96 -10.29 -8.82 -7.17
C GLN A 96 -9.97 -7.32 -7.13
N LYS A 97 -10.91 -6.51 -6.63
CA LYS A 97 -10.77 -5.05 -6.54
C LYS A 97 -10.36 -4.59 -5.15
N ASN A 98 -9.78 -5.46 -4.32
CA ASN A 98 -9.35 -5.10 -2.97
C ASN A 98 -8.13 -4.18 -2.99
N LYS A 99 -8.37 -2.91 -3.31
CA LYS A 99 -7.36 -1.85 -3.39
C LYS A 99 -6.60 -1.70 -2.08
N PHE A 100 -7.23 -1.99 -0.94
CA PHE A 100 -6.56 -1.89 0.35
C PHE A 100 -5.39 -2.87 0.49
N ILE A 101 -5.59 -4.14 0.10
CA ILE A 101 -4.52 -5.15 0.14
C ILE A 101 -3.42 -4.79 -0.87
N ASN A 102 -3.81 -4.43 -2.10
CA ASN A 102 -2.85 -4.10 -3.15
C ASN A 102 -2.03 -2.83 -2.80
N ASP A 103 -2.66 -1.80 -2.28
CA ASP A 103 -1.98 -0.56 -1.87
C ASP A 103 -1.10 -0.80 -0.64
N THR A 104 -1.55 -1.61 0.32
CA THR A 104 -0.72 -1.98 1.49
C THR A 104 0.50 -2.79 1.07
N LEU A 105 0.33 -3.74 0.15
CA LEU A 105 1.43 -4.54 -0.41
C LEU A 105 2.43 -3.64 -1.13
N ALA A 106 1.97 -2.77 -2.04
CA ALA A 106 2.83 -1.85 -2.77
C ALA A 106 3.59 -0.88 -1.84
N ILE A 107 2.94 -0.37 -0.78
CA ILE A 107 3.61 0.48 0.22
C ILE A 107 4.67 -0.32 1.00
N THR A 108 4.39 -1.59 1.29
CA THR A 108 5.32 -2.47 2.00
C THR A 108 6.54 -2.77 1.14
N GLU A 109 6.33 -3.15 -0.13
CA GLU A 109 7.39 -3.36 -1.12
C GLU A 109 8.28 -2.11 -1.26
N ALA A 110 7.67 -0.93 -1.42
CA ALA A 110 8.42 0.32 -1.50
C ALA A 110 9.25 0.59 -0.23
N THR A 111 8.70 0.29 0.96
CA THR A 111 9.42 0.46 2.23
C THR A 111 10.63 -0.47 2.33
N VAL A 112 10.49 -1.73 1.90
CA VAL A 112 11.60 -2.70 1.89
C VAL A 112 12.69 -2.26 0.92
N ILE A 113 12.33 -1.77 -0.27
CA ILE A 113 13.29 -1.22 -1.24
C ILE A 113 14.09 -0.08 -0.62
N TRP A 114 13.41 0.87 0.04
CA TRP A 114 14.06 2.00 0.71
C TRP A 114 15.00 1.57 1.86
N GLN A 115 14.62 0.54 2.62
CA GLN A 115 15.50 -0.03 3.64
C GLN A 115 16.76 -0.66 3.04
N GLY A 116 16.63 -1.35 1.90
CA GLY A 116 17.78 -1.91 1.17
C GLY A 116 18.72 -0.81 0.66
N VAL A 117 18.18 0.29 0.15
CA VAL A 117 18.98 1.46 -0.27
C VAL A 117 19.72 2.08 0.92
N ALA A 118 19.03 2.28 2.05
CA ALA A 118 19.67 2.81 3.26
C ALA A 118 20.84 1.92 3.73
N GLN A 119 20.64 0.60 3.76
CA GLN A 119 21.69 -0.36 4.12
C GLN A 119 22.90 -0.28 3.18
N LYS A 120 22.67 -0.13 1.87
CA LYS A 120 23.75 0.03 0.89
C LYS A 120 24.55 1.31 1.17
N ILE A 121 23.88 2.43 1.37
CA ILE A 121 24.50 3.73 1.66
C ILE A 121 25.31 3.67 2.97
N THR A 122 24.74 3.11 4.04
CA THR A 122 25.46 2.89 5.31
C THR A 122 26.69 2.01 5.11
N SER A 123 26.58 0.94 4.32
CA SER A 123 27.71 0.04 4.05
C SER A 123 28.82 0.74 3.27
N GLU A 124 28.47 1.55 2.28
CA GLU A 124 29.44 2.35 1.51
C GLU A 124 30.16 3.38 2.38
N TYR A 125 29.43 4.07 3.25
CA TYR A 125 30.00 5.05 4.17
C TYR A 125 30.98 4.39 5.16
N LEU A 126 30.58 3.28 5.79
CA LEU A 126 31.47 2.52 6.70
C LEU A 126 32.71 1.99 5.97
N ALA A 127 32.58 1.56 4.73
CA ALA A 127 33.71 1.10 3.93
C ALA A 127 34.69 2.24 3.58
N LYS A 128 34.21 3.48 3.42
CA LYS A 128 35.07 4.67 3.25
C LYS A 128 35.86 4.94 4.53
N ILE A 129 35.19 5.03 5.68
CA ILE A 129 35.84 5.27 6.98
C ILE A 129 36.91 4.21 7.25
N ASN A 130 36.59 2.94 7.07
CA ASN A 130 37.53 1.84 7.33
C ASN A 130 38.75 1.80 6.38
N LYS A 131 38.73 2.54 5.27
CA LYS A 131 39.88 2.70 4.37
C LYS A 131 40.73 3.92 4.70
N GLU A 132 40.17 4.88 5.43
CA GLU A 132 40.85 6.10 5.87
C GLU A 132 41.55 5.93 7.23
N VAL A 133 41.23 4.85 7.95
CA VAL A 133 41.91 4.38 9.18
C VAL A 133 43.03 3.41 8.82
#